data_AF-A0AAT9J1M2-F1
#
_entry.id   AF-A0AAT9J1M2-F1
#
_cell.length_a   1.000
_cell.length_b   1.000
_cell.length_c   1.000
_cell.angle_alpha   90.00
_cell.angle_beta   90.00
_cell.angle_gamma   90.00
#
_symmetry.space_group_name_H-M   'P 1'
#
loop_
_entity.id
_entity.type
_entity.pdbx_description
1 polymer ?
#
loop_
_entity_poly.entity_id
_entity_poly.type
_entity_poly.pdbx_seq_one_letter_code
_entity_poly.pdbx_strand_id
1 'polypeptide(L)'
;MPKDAVFTMKIEPELREAFMAEAAASHRPASQIVREAMRDFIDKQKKQREYDAWFVAEMEEGLREADDPDTVWNSHEEVKADMERQRQSLLARLKASGE
;
A
#
# COMPACT_ATOMS: atom_id res chain seq x y z
N MET A 1 18.65 29.91 -0.17
CA MET A 1 18.12 28.96 -1.17
C MET A 1 18.77 27.61 -0.91
N PRO A 2 18.00 26.52 -0.73
CA PRO A 2 18.62 25.20 -0.57
C PRO A 2 19.42 24.89 -1.84
N LYS A 3 20.67 24.44 -1.67
CA LYS A 3 21.54 24.10 -2.80
C LYS A 3 20.94 22.92 -3.55
N ASP A 4 20.87 23.01 -4.87
CA ASP A 4 20.50 21.86 -5.70
C ASP A 4 21.51 20.72 -5.46
N ALA A 5 21.00 19.57 -5.06
CA ALA A 5 21.81 18.36 -4.90
C ALA A 5 21.94 17.67 -6.26
N VAL A 6 23.18 17.51 -6.74
CA VAL A 6 23.45 16.81 -8.01
C VAL A 6 23.77 15.35 -7.70
N PHE A 7 23.04 14.45 -8.35
CA PHE A 7 23.29 13.00 -8.28
C PHE A 7 23.97 12.54 -9.58
N THR A 8 25.21 12.07 -9.48
CA THR A 8 25.96 11.49 -10.61
C THR A 8 26.07 9.99 -10.41
N MET A 9 25.61 9.21 -11.38
CA MET A 9 25.74 7.76 -11.39
C MET A 9 26.30 7.26 -12.72
N LYS A 10 26.92 6.10 -12.68
CA LYS A 10 27.29 5.35 -13.89
C LYS A 10 26.12 4.46 -14.27
N ILE A 11 25.81 4.45 -15.56
CA ILE A 11 24.79 3.59 -16.17
C ILE A 11 25.37 2.96 -17.43
N GLU A 12 24.93 1.76 -17.75
CA GLU A 12 25.30 1.07 -18.98
C GLU A 12 24.91 1.93 -20.19
N PRO A 13 25.79 2.06 -21.21
CA PRO A 13 25.50 2.87 -22.40
C PRO A 13 24.18 2.49 -23.08
N GLU A 14 23.90 1.19 -23.19
CA GLU A 14 22.70 0.66 -23.83
C GLU A 14 21.44 1.04 -23.05
N LEU A 15 21.52 0.98 -21.71
CA LEU A 15 20.41 1.40 -20.84
C LEU A 15 20.16 2.91 -20.93
N ARG A 16 21.23 3.70 -21.00
CA ARG A 16 21.11 5.16 -21.20
C ARG A 16 20.40 5.49 -22.50
N GLU A 17 20.82 4.87 -23.59
CA GLU A 17 20.25 5.13 -24.92
C GLU A 17 18.77 4.76 -24.96
N ALA A 18 18.41 3.56 -24.48
CA ALA A 18 17.03 3.12 -24.40
C ALA A 18 16.17 4.05 -23.54
N PHE A 19 16.65 4.44 -22.35
CA PHE A 19 15.93 5.34 -21.46
C PHE A 19 15.70 6.72 -22.08
N MET A 20 16.71 7.28 -22.77
CA MET A 20 16.60 8.57 -23.43
C MET A 20 15.62 8.52 -24.61
N ALA A 21 15.59 7.43 -25.38
CA ALA A 21 14.64 7.24 -26.46
C ALA A 21 13.19 7.22 -25.97
N GLU A 22 12.91 6.46 -24.90
CA GLU A 22 11.57 6.38 -24.29
C GLU A 22 11.16 7.69 -23.60
N ALA A 23 12.10 8.38 -22.95
CA ALA A 23 11.85 9.71 -22.38
C ALA A 23 11.47 10.72 -23.48
N ALA A 24 12.16 10.69 -24.63
CA ALA A 24 11.85 11.53 -25.76
C ALA A 24 10.49 11.20 -26.39
N ALA A 25 10.19 9.91 -26.58
CA ALA A 25 8.90 9.43 -27.10
C ALA A 25 7.72 9.79 -26.19
N SER A 26 7.94 9.78 -24.88
CA SER A 26 6.95 10.23 -23.90
C SER A 26 6.88 11.75 -23.73
N HIS A 27 7.73 12.53 -24.43
CA HIS A 27 7.87 13.98 -24.30
C HIS A 27 8.16 14.45 -22.87
N ARG A 28 8.87 13.64 -22.09
CA ARG A 28 9.19 13.91 -20.68
C ARG A 28 10.69 14.04 -20.48
N PRO A 29 11.16 15.01 -19.69
CA PRO A 29 12.58 15.09 -19.34
C PRO A 29 13.03 13.83 -18.57
N ALA A 30 14.12 13.22 -18.99
CA ALA A 30 14.73 12.06 -18.32
C ALA A 30 14.96 12.31 -16.81
N SER A 31 15.43 13.51 -16.45
CA SER A 31 15.63 13.91 -15.05
C SER A 31 14.33 14.02 -14.24
N GLN A 32 13.20 14.30 -14.89
CA GLN A 32 11.90 14.28 -14.23
C GLN A 32 11.49 12.84 -13.91
N ILE A 33 11.59 11.95 -14.90
CA ILE A 33 11.24 10.52 -14.73
C ILE A 33 12.09 9.90 -13.61
N VAL A 34 13.40 10.15 -13.58
CA VAL A 34 14.28 9.64 -12.52
C VAL A 34 13.86 10.16 -11.14
N ARG A 35 13.54 11.45 -11.00
CA ARG A 35 13.09 12.01 -9.71
C ARG A 35 11.76 11.43 -9.25
N GLU A 36 10.84 11.15 -10.15
CA GLU A 36 9.59 10.47 -9.82
C GLU A 36 9.84 9.02 -9.41
N ALA A 37 10.61 8.26 -10.18
CA ALA A 37 10.98 6.89 -9.85
C ALA A 37 11.69 6.79 -8.47
N MET A 38 12.54 7.77 -8.13
CA MET A 38 13.16 7.84 -6.80
C MET A 38 12.13 8.07 -5.68
N ARG A 39 11.14 8.95 -5.89
CA ARG A 39 10.06 9.19 -4.92
C ARG A 39 9.19 7.96 -4.75
N ASP A 40 8.78 7.34 -5.86
CA ASP A 40 7.97 6.13 -5.84
C ASP A 40 8.70 4.99 -5.14
N PHE A 41 10.01 4.85 -5.37
CA PHE A 41 10.85 3.87 -4.67
C PHE A 41 10.86 4.13 -3.16
N ILE A 42 11.09 5.38 -2.72
CA ILE A 42 11.09 5.73 -1.30
C ILE A 42 9.75 5.41 -0.66
N ASP A 43 8.66 5.82 -1.30
CA ASP A 43 7.30 5.62 -0.78
C ASP A 43 6.95 4.14 -0.70
N LYS A 44 7.31 3.36 -1.73
CA LYS A 44 7.15 1.90 -1.71
C LYS A 44 7.93 1.27 -0.55
N GLN A 45 9.20 1.65 -0.36
CA GLN A 45 10.01 1.11 0.73
C GLN A 45 9.48 1.52 2.12
N LYS A 46 8.94 2.74 2.27
CA LYS A 46 8.29 3.17 3.52
C LYS A 46 7.05 2.36 3.79
N LYS A 47 6.15 2.26 2.82
CA LYS A 47 4.91 1.47 2.94
C LYS A 47 5.19 0.01 3.26
N GLN A 48 6.21 -0.59 2.65
CA GLN A 48 6.61 -1.96 2.99
C GLN A 48 7.05 -2.08 4.45
N ARG A 49 7.93 -1.20 4.94
CA ARG A 49 8.35 -1.24 6.35
C ARG A 49 7.20 -0.97 7.32
N GLU A 50 6.34 -0.02 6.99
CA GLU A 50 5.15 0.31 7.79
C GLU A 50 4.17 -0.87 7.81
N TYR A 51 3.93 -1.49 6.65
CA TYR A 51 3.12 -2.69 6.53
C TYR A 51 3.70 -3.86 7.32
N ASP A 52 5.01 -4.11 7.21
CA ASP A 52 5.67 -5.20 7.93
C ASP A 52 5.59 -4.97 9.45
N ALA A 53 5.83 -3.75 9.92
CA ALA A 53 5.74 -3.39 11.33
C ALA A 53 4.30 -3.53 11.86
N TRP A 54 3.32 -3.02 11.10
CA TRP A 54 1.91 -3.19 11.43
C TRP A 54 1.51 -4.67 11.46
N PHE A 55 1.89 -5.45 10.44
CA PHE A 55 1.57 -6.87 10.34
C PHE A 55 2.14 -7.68 11.50
N VAL A 56 3.38 -7.41 11.91
CA VAL A 56 3.97 -8.04 13.10
C VAL A 56 3.19 -7.68 14.36
N ALA A 57 2.80 -6.41 14.53
CA ALA A 57 2.03 -5.98 15.70
C ALA A 57 0.65 -6.66 15.78
N GLU A 58 -0.09 -6.74 14.66
CA GLU A 58 -1.38 -7.44 14.57
C GLU A 58 -1.24 -8.94 14.82
N MET A 59 -0.18 -9.57 14.27
CA MET A 59 0.11 -10.98 14.51
C MET A 59 0.40 -11.23 15.99
N GLU A 60 1.22 -10.41 16.63
CA GLU A 60 1.49 -10.52 18.06
C GLU A 60 0.24 -10.28 18.91
N GLU A 61 -0.65 -9.39 18.49
CA GLU A 61 -1.95 -9.18 19.15
C GLU A 61 -2.85 -10.40 19.04
N GLY A 62 -3.00 -10.96 17.84
CA GLY A 62 -3.78 -12.18 17.64
C GLY A 62 -3.20 -13.39 18.39
N LEU A 63 -1.87 -13.50 18.52
CA LEU A 63 -1.23 -14.52 19.36
C LEU A 63 -1.53 -14.31 20.84
N ARG A 64 -1.44 -13.08 21.35
CA ARG A 64 -1.79 -12.75 22.74
C ARG A 64 -3.25 -13.06 23.05
N GLU A 65 -4.16 -12.69 22.16
CA GLU A 65 -5.58 -13.00 22.30
C GLU A 65 -5.82 -14.51 22.25
N ALA A 66 -5.13 -15.25 21.37
CA ALA A 66 -5.27 -16.69 21.29
C ALA A 66 -4.76 -17.44 22.53
N ASP A 67 -3.71 -16.91 23.17
CA ASP A 67 -3.12 -17.47 24.38
C ASP A 67 -3.84 -17.04 25.67
N ASP A 68 -4.68 -16.00 25.61
CA ASP A 68 -5.45 -15.51 26.76
C ASP A 68 -6.63 -16.47 27.07
N PRO A 69 -6.67 -17.08 28.28
CA PRO A 69 -7.73 -18.01 28.66
C PRO A 69 -9.12 -17.35 28.77
N ASP A 70 -9.19 -16.03 28.93
CA ASP A 70 -10.45 -15.28 29.04
C ASP A 70 -11.02 -14.88 27.66
N THR A 71 -10.33 -15.23 26.57
CA THR A 71 -10.78 -14.93 25.21
C THR A 71 -12.08 -15.64 24.84
N VAL A 72 -13.05 -14.87 24.38
CA VAL A 72 -14.35 -15.37 23.92
C VAL A 72 -14.25 -15.76 22.44
N TRP A 73 -14.19 -17.05 22.18
CA TRP A 73 -14.19 -17.61 20.83
C TRP A 73 -15.60 -17.60 20.23
N ASN A 74 -15.75 -16.97 19.07
CA ASN A 74 -16.99 -16.97 18.31
C ASN A 74 -16.99 -18.14 17.32
N SER A 75 -18.10 -18.88 17.25
CA SER A 75 -18.23 -19.95 16.28
C SER A 75 -18.35 -19.39 14.86
N HIS A 76 -17.99 -20.21 13.87
CA HIS A 76 -18.17 -19.86 12.46
C HIS A 76 -19.63 -19.47 12.15
N GLU A 77 -20.60 -20.22 12.68
CA GLU A 77 -22.02 -19.99 12.43
C GLU A 77 -22.51 -18.64 12.99
N GLU A 78 -22.08 -18.28 14.21
CA GLU A 78 -22.41 -16.99 14.82
C GLU A 78 -21.86 -15.82 14.03
N VAL A 79 -20.59 -15.90 13.61
CA VAL A 79 -19.96 -14.86 12.77
C VAL A 79 -20.68 -14.73 11.42
N LYS A 80 -21.05 -15.85 10.79
CA LYS A 80 -21.79 -15.85 9.52
C LYS A 80 -23.16 -15.21 9.66
N ALA A 81 -23.88 -15.51 10.75
CA ALA A 81 -25.19 -14.94 11.02
C ALA A 81 -25.11 -13.43 11.30
N ASP A 82 -24.09 -12.97 12.02
CA ASP A 82 -23.89 -11.55 12.28
C ASP A 82 -23.56 -10.76 10.99
N MET A 83 -22.63 -11.26 10.19
CA MET A 83 -22.26 -10.62 8.91
C MET A 83 -23.44 -10.54 7.94
N GLU A 84 -24.31 -11.56 7.91
CA GLU A 84 -25.54 -11.51 7.10
C GLU A 84 -26.50 -10.44 7.61
N ARG A 85 -26.71 -10.32 8.93
CA ARG A 85 -27.53 -9.25 9.52
C ARG A 85 -26.98 -7.86 9.17
N GLN A 86 -25.67 -7.65 9.27
CA GLN A 86 -25.04 -6.39 8.90
C GLN A 86 -25.24 -6.07 7.42
N ARG A 87 -25.06 -7.06 6.53
CA ARG A 87 -25.28 -6.92 5.09
C ARG A 87 -26.71 -6.48 4.78
N GLN A 88 -27.70 -7.12 5.37
CA GLN A 88 -29.12 -6.77 5.16
C GLN A 88 -29.43 -5.34 5.61
N SER A 89 -28.86 -4.91 6.75
CA SER A 89 -28.99 -3.54 7.23
C SER A 89 -28.39 -2.52 6.24
N LEU A 90 -27.20 -2.79 5.71
CA LEU A 90 -26.55 -1.93 4.73
C LEU A 90 -27.35 -1.84 3.41
N LEU A 91 -27.89 -2.95 2.94
CA LEU A 91 -28.75 -2.98 1.74
C LEU A 91 -30.03 -2.17 1.94
N ALA A 92 -30.67 -2.29 3.11
CA ALA A 92 -31.85 -1.49 3.44
C ALA A 92 -31.53 0.02 3.46
N ARG A 93 -30.38 0.41 4.02
CA ARG A 93 -29.91 1.80 4.03
C ARG A 93 -29.66 2.34 2.61
N LEU A 94 -29.01 1.55 1.76
CA LEU A 94 -28.74 1.92 0.37
C LEU A 94 -30.04 2.15 -0.40
N LYS A 95 -31.03 1.27 -0.23
CA LYS A 95 -32.35 1.42 -0.85
C LYS A 95 -33.06 2.70 -0.38
N ALA A 96 -33.03 2.97 0.92
CA ALA A 96 -33.63 4.17 1.50
C ALA A 96 -32.92 5.48 1.13
N SER A 97 -31.65 5.43 0.73
CA SER A 97 -30.89 6.60 0.26
C SER A 97 -30.98 6.86 -1.25
N GLY A 98 -31.55 5.92 -2.00
CA GLY A 98 -31.70 6.00 -3.47
C GLY A 98 -33.12 6.32 -3.95
N GLU A 99 -34.08 6.44 -3.03
CA GLU A 99 -35.43 7.02 -3.22
C GLU A 99 -35.46 8.47 -2.74
#